data_AF-H9U985-F1
#
_entry.id   AF-H9U985-F1
#
_cell.length_a   1.000
_cell.length_b   1.000
_cell.length_c   1.000
_cell.angle_alpha   90.00
_cell.angle_beta   90.00
_cell.angle_gamma   90.00
#
_symmetry.space_group_name_H-M   'P 1'
#
loop_
_entity.id
_entity.type
_entity.pdbx_description
1 polymer ?
#
loop_
_entity_poly.entity_id
_entity_poly.type
_entity_poly.pdbx_seq_one_letter_code
_entity_poly.pdbx_strand_id
1 'polypeptide(L)' 'AQNVYLEGNGAWTGETSVEMLLDMGLSHVIIGHSERRRIMGETNEQ' A
#
# COMPACT_ATOMS: atom_id res chain seq x y z
N ALA A 1 -7.50 -3.89 1.24
CA ALA A 1 -6.51 -4.13 0.16
C ALA A 1 -5.31 -4.93 0.70
N GLN A 2 -4.45 -5.44 -0.17
CA GLN A 2 -3.25 -6.22 0.22
C GLN A 2 -2.00 -5.35 0.45
N ASN A 3 -2.00 -4.13 -0.07
CA ASN A 3 -0.98 -3.11 0.15
C ASN A 3 -1.57 -1.73 -0.15
N VAL A 4 -0.92 -0.67 0.32
CA VAL A 4 -1.14 0.71 -0.09
C VAL A 4 0.19 1.46 -0.01
N TYR A 5 0.35 2.50 -0.81
CA TYR A 5 1.50 3.39 -0.70
C TYR A 5 1.28 4.42 0.41
N LEU A 6 2.37 4.84 1.05
CA LEU A 6 2.31 5.73 2.22
C LEU A 6 1.86 7.15 1.89
N GLU A 7 2.24 7.64 0.71
CA GLU A 7 1.77 8.94 0.27
C GLU A 7 0.39 8.82 -0.40
N GLY A 8 -0.38 9.91 -0.32
CA GLY A 8 -1.65 10.04 -1.03
C GLY A 8 -1.46 10.12 -2.55
N ASN A 9 -2.52 10.54 -3.24
CA ASN A 9 -2.49 10.68 -4.70
C ASN A 9 -1.31 11.54 -5.19
N GLY A 10 -0.48 10.99 -6.09
CA GLY A 10 0.73 11.63 -6.56
C GLY A 10 1.40 10.91 -7.73
N ALA A 11 2.63 11.30 -8.06
CA ALA A 11 3.41 10.74 -9.16
C ALA A 11 4.06 9.38 -8.81
N TRP A 12 3.26 8.47 -8.26
CA TRP A 12 3.66 7.15 -7.79
C TRP A 12 3.10 6.09 -8.73
N THR A 13 3.67 6.02 -9.94
CA THR A 13 3.18 5.14 -11.01
C THR A 13 3.17 3.68 -10.56
N GLY A 14 2.01 3.03 -10.66
CA GLY A 14 1.82 1.62 -10.31
C GLY A 14 1.41 1.37 -8.86
N GLU A 15 1.39 2.41 -8.02
CA GLU A 15 0.98 2.32 -6.63
C GLU A 15 -0.52 2.59 -6.44
N THR A 16 -1.06 2.14 -5.30
CA THR A 16 -2.43 2.40 -4.88
C THR A 16 -2.42 3.36 -3.69
N SER A 17 -3.19 4.44 -3.76
CA SER A 17 -3.31 5.41 -2.68
C SER A 17 -4.41 5.04 -1.69
N VAL A 18 -4.34 5.60 -0.48
CA VAL A 18 -5.38 5.41 0.55
C VAL A 18 -6.72 5.97 0.08
N GLU A 19 -6.72 7.12 -0.60
CA GLU A 19 -7.92 7.76 -1.13
C GLU A 19 -8.65 6.87 -2.12
N MET A 20 -7.92 6.20 -3.03
CA MET A 20 -8.52 5.24 -3.97
C MET A 20 -9.22 4.08 -3.25
N LEU A 21 -8.65 3.59 -2.16
CA LEU A 21 -9.26 2.50 -1.37
C LEU A 21 -10.51 2.96 -0.63
N LEU A 22 -10.50 4.18 -0.09
CA LEU A 22 -11.64 4.79 0.60
C LEU A 22 -12.80 5.05 -0.38
N ASP A 23 -12.52 5.56 -1.58
CA ASP A 23 -13.52 5.77 -2.64
C ASP A 23 -14.20 4.45 -3.05
N MET A 24 -13.48 3.33 -2.97
CA MET A 24 -14.01 1.98 -3.20
C MET A 24 -14.72 1.39 -1.96
N GLY A 25 -14.80 2.12 -0.85
CA GLY A 25 -15.47 1.70 0.39
C GLY A 25 -14.67 0.72 1.24
N LEU A 26 -13.37 0.54 0.99
CA LEU A 26 -12.52 -0.29 1.85
C LEU A 26 -12.10 0.48 3.10
N SER A 27 -12.12 -0.21 4.24
CA SER A 27 -11.74 0.35 5.54
C SER A 27 -10.46 -0.25 6.13
N HIS A 28 -9.89 -1.28 5.48
CA HIS A 28 -8.76 -2.04 5.99
C HIS A 28 -7.73 -2.37 4.90
N VAL A 29 -6.46 -2.37 5.29
CA VAL A 29 -5.32 -2.74 4.45
C VAL A 29 -4.31 -3.57 5.24
N ILE A 30 -3.69 -4.54 4.57
CA ILE A 30 -2.58 -5.33 5.12
C ILE A 30 -1.28 -4.58 4.85
N ILE A 31 -0.38 -4.53 5.84
CA ILE A 31 0.95 -3.91 5.73
C ILE A 31 2.02 -4.93 6.14
N GLY A 32 3.13 -4.96 5.38
CA GLY A 32 4.31 -5.75 5.72
C GLY A 32 4.09 -7.27 5.64
N HIS A 33 3.27 -7.73 4.68
CA HIS A 33 3.11 -9.17 4.42
C HIS A 33 4.46 -9.84 4.14
N SER A 34 4.64 -11.07 4.61
CA SER A 34 5.93 -11.77 4.51
C SER A 34 6.46 -11.89 3.07
N GLU A 35 5.57 -12.06 2.09
CA GLU A 35 5.92 -12.07 0.66
C GLU A 35 6.46 -10.73 0.19
N ARG A 36 5.90 -9.61 0.67
CA ARG A 36 6.38 -8.26 0.31
C ARG A 36 7.74 -7.98 0.94
N ARG A 37 7.97 -8.37 2.18
CA ARG A 37 9.30 -8.28 2.81
C ARG A 37 10.35 -9.12 2.08
N ARG A 38 10.02 -10.36 1.73
CA ARG A 38 10.98 -11.31 1.13
C ARG A 38 11.22 -11.08 -0.36
N ILE A 39 10.19 -10.71 -1.12
CA ILE A 39 10.24 -10.61 -2.59
C ILE A 39 10.36 -9.16 -3.04
N MET A 40 9.61 -8.25 -2.41
CA MET A 40 9.57 -6.82 -2.77
C MET A 40 10.53 -5.96 -1.93
N GLY A 41 11.15 -6.53 -0.88
CA GLY A 41 12.17 -5.86 -0.06
C GLY A 41 11.62 -4.84 0.94
N GLU A 42 10.35 -4.95 1.34
CA GLU A 42 9.78 -4.01 2.32
C GLU A 42 10.47 -4.06 3.69
N THR A 43 10.69 -2.88 4.29
CA THR A 43 11.32 -2.71 5.61
C THR A 43 10.29 -2.21 6.64
N ASN A 44 10.71 -2.14 7.91
CA ASN A 44 9.85 -1.61 8.98
C ASN A 44 9.78 -0.07 8.98
N GLU A 45 10.64 0.61 8.21
CA GLU A 45 10.82 2.06 8.25
C GLU A 45 10.00 2.79 7.18
N GLN A 46 9.41 2.04 6.25
CA GLN A 46 8.42 2.54 5.29
C GLN A 46 7.11 2.76 6.02
#